data_AF-A0A2D7NF42-F1
#
_entry.id   AF-A0A2D7NF42-F1
#
_cell.length_a   1.000
_cell.length_b   1.000
_cell.length_c   1.000
_cell.angle_alpha   90.00
_cell.angle_beta   90.00
_cell.angle_gamma   90.00
#
_symmetry.space_group_name_H-M   'P 1'
#
loop_
_entity.id
_entity.type
_entity.pdbx_description
1 polymer ?
#
loop_
_entity_poly.entity_id
_entity_poly.type
_entity_poly.pdbx_seq_one_letter_code
_entity_poly.pdbx_strand_id
1 'polypeptide(L)'
;MSENDLELLRAKAENVTLNVGDIIIDHIAEMRGILLKRIRHIDMIEDDIFLWDVKLFKNNNSDYTETIMEEEGLKFSIAIGTVEWHSVEQS
;
A
#
# COMPACT_ATOMS: atom_id res chain seq x y z
N MET A 1 -16.41 -1.51 16.83
CA MET A 1 -16.07 -0.42 15.91
C MET A 1 -17.37 0.26 15.54
N SER A 2 -17.51 1.53 15.89
CA SER A 2 -18.69 2.33 15.57
C SER A 2 -18.66 2.78 14.10
N GLU A 3 -19.80 3.23 13.58
CA GLU A 3 -19.89 3.79 12.21
C GLU A 3 -18.92 4.96 12.02
N ASN A 4 -18.79 5.82 13.03
CA ASN A 4 -17.84 6.94 13.03
C ASN A 4 -16.37 6.49 12.94
N ASP A 5 -16.03 5.33 13.52
CA ASP A 5 -14.65 4.81 13.46
C ASP A 5 -14.30 4.36 12.03
N LEU A 6 -15.29 3.81 11.30
CA LEU A 6 -15.12 3.40 9.90
C LEU A 6 -14.98 4.61 8.98
N GLU A 7 -15.78 5.66 9.18
CA GLU A 7 -15.65 6.91 8.43
C GLU A 7 -14.29 7.58 8.65
N LEU A 8 -13.81 7.59 9.90
CA LEU A 8 -12.49 8.14 10.21
C LEU A 8 -11.36 7.35 9.53
N LEU A 9 -11.47 6.02 9.48
CA LEU A 9 -10.47 5.19 8.80
C LEU A 9 -10.47 5.41 7.28
N ARG A 10 -11.65 5.55 6.66
CA ARG A 10 -11.78 5.92 5.25
C ARG A 10 -11.13 7.25 4.96
N ALA A 11 -11.45 8.28 5.74
CA ALA A 11 -10.85 9.60 5.60
C ALA A 11 -9.32 9.58 5.76
N LYS A 12 -8.79 8.75 6.67
CA LYS A 12 -7.34 8.55 6.81
C LYS A 12 -6.74 7.88 5.57
N ALA A 13 -7.37 6.83 5.06
CA ALA A 13 -6.91 6.13 3.86
C ALA A 13 -6.90 7.04 2.63
N GLU A 14 -7.91 7.89 2.47
CA GLU A 14 -7.98 8.89 1.38
C GLU A 14 -6.83 9.90 1.38
N ASN A 15 -6.22 10.17 2.53
CA ASN A 15 -5.06 11.07 2.66
C ASN A 15 -3.72 10.38 2.31
N VAL A 16 -3.71 9.06 2.11
CA VAL A 16 -2.51 8.32 1.73
C VAL A 16 -2.31 8.41 0.21
N THR A 17 -1.28 9.16 -0.21
CA THR A 17 -0.90 9.31 -1.62
C THR A 17 0.35 8.50 -1.90
N LEU A 18 0.20 7.36 -2.57
CA LEU A 18 1.31 6.46 -2.87
C LEU A 18 2.04 6.89 -4.16
N ASN A 19 3.37 6.88 -4.11
CA ASN A 19 4.25 7.22 -5.23
C ASN A 19 5.24 6.10 -5.55
N VAL A 20 5.71 6.08 -6.80
CA VAL A 20 6.81 5.19 -7.19
C VAL A 20 8.06 5.54 -6.36
N GLY A 21 8.68 4.52 -5.78
CA GLY A 21 9.84 4.66 -4.91
C GLY A 21 9.50 4.71 -3.42
N ASP A 22 8.22 4.88 -3.05
CA ASP A 22 7.80 4.82 -1.65
C ASP A 22 8.15 3.46 -1.04
N ILE A 23 8.52 3.49 0.24
CA ILE A 23 8.82 2.31 1.02
C ILE A 23 7.63 1.99 1.91
N ILE A 24 7.23 0.72 1.91
CA ILE A 24 6.23 0.18 2.84
C ILE A 24 6.87 -0.85 3.76
N ILE A 25 6.45 -0.90 5.01
CA ILE A 25 6.94 -1.87 6.00
C ILE A 25 5.72 -2.54 6.62
N ASP A 26 5.53 -3.82 6.32
CA ASP A 26 4.47 -4.64 6.91
C ASP A 26 5.00 -5.25 8.22
N HIS A 27 4.46 -4.78 9.35
CA HIS A 27 4.87 -5.24 10.67
C HIS A 27 4.30 -6.62 11.04
N ILE A 28 3.25 -7.08 10.37
CA ILE A 28 2.63 -8.39 10.61
C ILE A 28 3.46 -9.47 9.92
N ALA A 29 3.79 -9.24 8.64
CA ALA A 29 4.55 -10.18 7.84
C ALA A 29 6.08 -10.05 7.99
N GLU A 30 6.55 -9.02 8.71
CA GLU A 30 7.96 -8.64 8.84
C GLU A 30 8.64 -8.43 7.48
N MET A 31 7.93 -7.78 6.56
CA MET A 31 8.38 -7.53 5.19
C MET A 31 8.55 -6.05 4.92
N ARG A 32 9.46 -5.74 4.01
CA ARG A 32 9.65 -4.41 3.45
C ARG A 32 9.36 -4.46 1.96
N GLY A 33 8.76 -3.40 1.45
CA GLY A 33 8.39 -3.26 0.05
C GLY A 33 8.85 -1.93 -0.51
N ILE A 34 9.15 -1.92 -1.81
CA ILE A 34 9.31 -0.70 -2.59
C ILE A 34 8.23 -0.71 -3.67
N LEU A 35 7.48 0.39 -3.77
CA LEU A 35 6.48 0.58 -4.82
C LEU A 35 7.18 0.88 -6.14
N LEU A 36 7.04 -0.01 -7.12
CA LEU A 36 7.74 0.10 -8.40
C LEU A 36 6.89 0.80 -9.47
N LYS A 37 5.61 0.42 -9.55
CA LYS A 37 4.73 0.89 -10.62
C LYS A 37 3.28 0.83 -10.20
N ARG A 38 2.55 1.93 -10.45
CA ARG A 38 1.09 1.97 -10.39
C ARG A 38 0.50 1.45 -11.70
N ILE A 39 -0.45 0.52 -11.59
CA ILE A 39 -1.10 -0.15 -12.71
C ILE A 39 -2.59 0.12 -12.59
N ARG A 40 -3.20 0.68 -13.65
CA ARG A 40 -4.65 0.79 -13.77
C ARG A 40 -5.18 -0.51 -14.39
N HIS A 41 -6.13 -1.13 -13.72
CA HIS A 41 -6.83 -2.32 -14.20
C HIS A 41 -8.32 -2.01 -14.32
N ILE A 42 -8.91 -2.31 -15.47
CA ILE A 42 -10.34 -2.12 -15.70
C ILE A 42 -11.04 -3.41 -15.27
N ASP A 43 -11.79 -3.32 -14.18
CA ASP A 43 -12.63 -4.43 -13.72
C ASP A 43 -14.05 -4.27 -14.28
N MET A 44 -14.69 -5.39 -14.58
CA MET A 44 -16.03 -5.41 -15.19
C MET A 44 -17.16 -5.00 -14.21
N ILE A 45 -16.86 -4.88 -12.91
CA ILE A 45 -17.79 -4.49 -11.84
C ILE A 45 -17.42 -3.11 -11.29
N GLU A 46 -16.14 -2.87 -10.98
CA GLU A 46 -15.70 -1.65 -10.27
C GLU A 46 -15.13 -0.54 -11.18
N ASP A 47 -15.27 -0.68 -12.51
CA ASP A 47 -14.80 0.22 -13.58
C ASP A 47 -13.28 0.46 -13.63
N ASP A 48 -12.66 0.91 -12.54
CA ASP A 48 -11.23 1.18 -12.43
C ASP A 48 -10.68 0.78 -11.04
N ILE A 49 -9.80 -0.22 -11.02
CA ILE A 49 -9.02 -0.60 -9.83
C ILE A 49 -7.56 -0.21 -10.05
N PHE A 50 -6.90 0.29 -9.01
CA PHE A 50 -5.47 0.57 -9.04
C PHE A 50 -4.70 -0.48 -8.26
N LEU A 51 -3.64 -0.97 -8.89
CA LEU A 51 -2.76 -1.98 -8.36
C LEU A 51 -1.33 -1.42 -8.31
N TRP A 52 -0.53 -1.94 -7.40
CA TRP A 52 0.88 -1.64 -7.26
C TRP A 52 1.70 -2.89 -7.51
N ASP A 53 2.67 -2.77 -8.42
CA ASP A 53 3.80 -3.68 -8.48
C ASP A 53 4.78 -3.33 -7.36
N VAL A 54 5.06 -4.30 -6.50
CA VAL A 54 5.82 -4.14 -5.27
C VAL A 54 6.95 -5.15 -5.22
N LYS A 55 8.16 -4.64 -5.01
CA LYS A 55 9.32 -5.47 -4.70
C LYS A 55 9.41 -5.69 -3.20
N LEU A 56 9.06 -6.89 -2.74
CA LEU A 56 9.12 -7.28 -1.34
C LEU A 56 10.44 -7.97 -0.99
N PHE A 57 10.95 -7.72 0.21
CA PHE A 57 12.13 -8.38 0.75
C PHE A 57 12.03 -8.49 2.27
N LYS A 58 12.60 -9.57 2.81
CA LYS A 58 12.76 -9.75 4.26
C LYS A 58 14.04 -9.07 4.73
N ASN A 59 14.04 -8.59 5.96
CA ASN A 59 15.14 -7.83 6.54
C ASN A 59 16.51 -8.55 6.50
N ASN A 60 16.51 -9.89 6.41
CA ASN A 60 17.70 -10.73 6.55
C ASN A 60 18.08 -11.51 5.29
N ASN A 61 17.42 -11.27 4.14
CA ASN A 61 17.74 -11.99 2.91
C ASN A 61 17.81 -11.04 1.72
N SER A 62 18.78 -11.26 0.83
CA SER A 62 18.93 -10.52 -0.43
C SER A 62 17.88 -10.90 -1.47
N ASP A 63 17.16 -11.99 -1.22
CA ASP A 63 16.08 -12.46 -2.07
C ASP A 63 14.88 -11.52 -1.97
N TYR A 64 14.40 -11.11 -3.13
CA TYR A 64 13.18 -10.35 -3.26
C TYR A 64 12.12 -11.15 -3.99
N THR A 65 10.86 -10.79 -3.78
CA THR A 65 9.73 -11.30 -4.53
C THR A 65 8.93 -10.12 -5.06
N GLU A 66 8.62 -10.15 -6.35
CA GLU A 66 7.70 -9.20 -6.96
C GLU A 66 6.27 -9.68 -6.70
N THR A 67 5.40 -8.77 -6.29
CA THR A 67 4.00 -9.06 -6.03
C THR A 67 3.12 -7.90 -6.45
N ILE A 68 1.82 -8.17 -6.57
CA ILE A 68 0.82 -7.16 -6.86
C ILE A 68 -0.01 -6.92 -5.61
N MET A 69 -0.15 -5.66 -5.22
CA MET A 69 -1.00 -5.23 -4.11
C MET A 69 -2.08 -4.28 -4.63
N GLU A 70 -3.31 -4.41 -4.11
CA GLU A 70 -4.40 -3.49 -4.44
C GLU A 70 -4.25 -2.19 -3.64
N GLU A 71 -4.44 -1.05 -4.31
CA GLU A 71 -4.11 0.28 -3.78
C GLU A 71 -4.95 0.66 -2.56
N GLU A 72 -6.26 0.49 -2.60
CA GLU A 72 -7.16 0.87 -1.51
C GLU A 72 -6.90 0.02 -0.27
N GLY A 73 -6.75 -1.31 -0.42
CA GLY A 73 -6.38 -2.22 0.66
C GLY A 73 -5.04 -1.87 1.30
N LEU A 74 -4.07 -1.42 0.50
CA LEU A 74 -2.79 -0.93 1.01
C LEU A 74 -2.95 0.38 1.78
N LYS A 75 -3.71 1.36 1.26
CA LYS A 75 -4.02 2.62 1.97
C LYS A 75 -4.75 2.37 3.29
N PHE A 76 -5.69 1.43 3.34
CA PHE A 76 -6.35 1.02 4.57
C PHE A 76 -5.38 0.40 5.58
N SER A 77 -4.47 -0.47 5.12
CA SER A 77 -3.45 -1.06 5.99
C SER A 77 -2.53 0.01 6.60
N ILE A 78 -2.22 1.05 5.83
CA ILE A 78 -1.48 2.22 6.32
C ILE A 78 -2.30 3.02 7.33
N ALA A 79 -3.57 3.30 7.02
CA ALA A 79 -4.47 4.04 7.91
C ALA A 79 -4.73 3.35 9.25
N ILE A 80 -4.74 2.01 9.26
CA ILE A 80 -4.87 1.17 10.47
C ILE A 80 -3.53 1.08 11.22
N GLY A 81 -2.41 1.27 10.54
CA GLY A 81 -1.06 1.19 11.11
C GLY A 81 -0.46 -0.22 11.13
N THR A 82 -1.01 -1.16 10.36
CA THR A 82 -0.37 -2.48 10.16
C THR A 82 0.78 -2.40 9.17
N VAL A 83 0.73 -1.41 8.27
CA VAL A 83 1.79 -1.06 7.34
C VAL A 83 2.29 0.34 7.63
N GLU A 84 3.58 0.51 7.88
CA GLU A 84 4.25 1.81 7.92
C GLU A 84 4.61 2.25 6.50
N TRP A 85 4.46 3.54 6.22
CA TRP A 85 4.69 4.14 4.90
C TRP A 85 5.69 5.28 5.01
N HIS A 86 6.74 5.20 4.20
CA HIS A 86 7.72 6.27 4.02
C HIS A 86 7.66 6.76 2.59
N SER A 87 7.17 7.98 2.41
CA SER A 87 7.12 8.60 1.09
C SER A 87 8.48 9.14 0.68
N VAL A 88 8.82 8.99 -0.59
CA VAL A 88 9.93 9.73 -1.19
C VAL A 88 9.42 11.10 -1.61
N GLU A 89 9.92 12.16 -0.97
CA GLU A 89 9.64 13.53 -1.44
C GLU A 89 10.27 13.70 -2.82
N GLN A 90 9.45 13.97 -3.83
CA GLN A 90 9.95 14.43 -5.13
C GLN A 90 10.35 15.91 -4.96
N SER A 91 11.65 16.16 -4.95
CA SER A 91 12.28 17.49 -4.97
C SER A 91 11.97 18.27 -6.23
#